data_AF-A0A495WHQ4-F1
#
_entry.id   AF-A0A495WHQ4-F1
#
_cell.length_a   1.000
_cell.length_b   1.000
_cell.length_c   1.000
_cell.angle_alpha   90.00
_cell.angle_beta   90.00
_cell.angle_gamma   90.00
#
_symmetry.space_group_name_H-M   'P 1'
#
loop_
_entity.id
_entity.type
_entity.pdbx_description
1 polymer ?
#
loop_
_entity_poly.entity_id
_entity_poly.type
_entity_poly.pdbx_seq_one_letter_code
_entity_poly.pdbx_strand_id
1 'polypeptide(L)'
;MDGDIEELFESLIKKYREQDAAFDELKLMMDEDEELKKSYEEWCAAMGCSEKKGFGVFYQEYIEGDDSIWDSIFPNKEEYDGYDS
;
A
#
# COMPACT_ATOMS: atom_id res chain seq x y z
N MET A 1 10.20 13.20 -11.84
CA MET A 1 9.81 13.47 -10.44
C MET A 1 8.37 13.05 -10.42
N ASP A 2 8.18 11.74 -10.23
CA ASP A 2 6.91 11.04 -10.43
C ASP A 2 6.62 10.21 -9.16
N GLY A 3 7.24 10.60 -8.02
CA GLY A 3 7.34 9.81 -6.80
C GLY A 3 6.43 10.24 -5.66
N ASP A 4 5.71 11.36 -5.78
CA ASP A 4 4.96 11.93 -4.65
C ASP A 4 3.88 10.97 -4.10
N ILE A 5 3.28 10.14 -4.97
CA ILE A 5 2.22 9.22 -4.56
C ILE A 5 2.73 7.85 -4.13
N GLU A 6 3.81 7.36 -4.74
CA GLU A 6 4.46 6.11 -4.34
C GLU A 6 5.13 6.27 -2.96
N GLU A 7 5.79 7.41 -2.72
CA GLU A 7 6.37 7.75 -1.41
C GLU A 7 5.29 7.88 -0.32
N LEU A 8 4.10 8.38 -0.68
CA LEU A 8 2.95 8.40 0.20
C LEU A 8 2.51 6.98 0.55
N PHE A 9 2.43 6.08 -0.43
CA PHE A 9 2.08 4.68 -0.17
C PHE A 9 3.09 4.02 0.75
N GLU A 10 4.40 4.19 0.50
CA GLU A 10 5.43 3.67 1.38
C GLU A 10 5.29 4.21 2.81
N SER A 11 5.02 5.50 2.95
CA SER A 11 4.82 6.14 4.25
C SER A 11 3.59 5.58 4.96
N LEU A 12 2.51 5.33 4.23
CA LEU A 12 1.31 4.68 4.73
C LEU A 12 1.58 3.23 5.13
N ILE A 13 2.30 2.46 4.34
CA ILE A 13 2.67 1.07 4.63
C ILE A 13 3.55 0.98 5.88
N LYS A 14 4.51 1.90 6.03
CA LYS A 14 5.38 1.99 7.21
C LYS A 14 4.60 2.41 8.46
N LYS A 15 3.61 3.28 8.31
CA LYS A 15 2.79 3.81 9.41
C LYS A 15 1.68 2.84 9.82
N TYR A 16 1.04 2.20 8.85
CA TYR A 16 -0.10 1.30 9.01
C TYR A 16 0.33 -0.13 8.69
N ARG A 17 0.34 -0.95 9.74
CA ARG A 17 0.73 -2.36 9.70
C ARG A 17 -0.19 -3.24 8.86
N GLU A 18 -1.41 -2.76 8.60
CA GLU A 18 -2.45 -3.49 7.89
C GLU A 18 -2.79 -2.76 6.59
N GLN A 19 -2.85 -3.51 5.48
CA GLN A 19 -3.23 -2.98 4.17
C GLN A 19 -4.57 -2.25 4.21
N ASP A 20 -5.54 -2.80 4.95
CA ASP A 20 -6.88 -2.24 5.06
C ASP A 20 -6.85 -0.88 5.77
N ALA A 21 -6.11 -0.77 6.88
CA ALA A 21 -5.94 0.48 7.61
C ALA A 21 -5.19 1.56 6.80
N ALA A 22 -4.15 1.14 6.07
CA ALA A 22 -3.41 2.03 5.19
C ALA A 22 -4.29 2.56 4.04
N PHE A 23 -5.14 1.70 3.49
CA PHE A 23 -6.07 2.05 2.42
C PHE A 23 -7.21 2.96 2.91
N ASP A 24 -7.70 2.75 4.12
CA ASP A 24 -8.75 3.60 4.70
C ASP A 24 -8.22 5.03 4.97
N GLU A 25 -6.99 5.16 5.47
CA GLU A 25 -6.33 6.46 5.61
C GLU A 25 -6.08 7.12 4.24
N LEU A 26 -5.57 6.36 3.26
CA LEU A 26 -5.37 6.87 1.90
C LEU A 26 -6.69 7.44 1.36
N LYS A 27 -7.79 6.73 1.57
CA LYS A 27 -9.11 7.13 1.13
C LYS A 27 -9.62 8.38 1.86
N LEU A 28 -9.36 8.50 3.16
CA LEU A 28 -9.62 9.72 3.92
C LEU A 28 -8.86 10.91 3.34
N MET A 29 -7.56 10.75 3.10
CA MET A 29 -6.74 11.81 2.50
C MET A 29 -7.20 12.18 1.09
N MET A 30 -7.66 11.22 0.29
CA MET A 30 -8.27 11.49 -1.03
C MET A 30 -9.64 12.17 -0.95
N ASP A 31 -10.41 11.96 0.12
CA ASP A 31 -11.70 12.62 0.35
C ASP A 31 -11.51 14.07 0.82
N GLU A 32 -10.44 14.30 1.61
CA GLU A 32 -10.03 15.63 2.06
C GLU A 32 -9.27 16.42 0.98
N ASP A 33 -8.54 15.74 0.10
CA ASP A 33 -7.68 16.33 -0.92
C ASP A 33 -7.97 15.73 -2.32
N GLU A 34 -8.74 16.47 -3.13
CA GLU A 34 -9.11 16.05 -4.48
C GLU A 34 -7.91 16.00 -5.44
N GLU A 35 -6.84 16.76 -5.18
CA GLU A 35 -5.62 16.71 -6.00
C GLU A 35 -4.87 15.39 -5.78
N LEU A 36 -4.83 14.93 -4.53
CA LEU A 36 -4.28 13.62 -4.17
C LEU A 36 -5.06 12.48 -4.85
N LYS A 37 -6.40 12.56 -4.81
CA LYS A 37 -7.26 11.59 -5.48
C LYS A 37 -6.99 11.53 -6.99
N LYS A 38 -6.88 12.69 -7.63
CA LYS A 38 -6.59 12.75 -9.06
C LYS A 38 -5.23 12.14 -9.40
N SER A 39 -4.22 12.41 -8.57
CA SER A 39 -2.88 11.80 -8.71
C SER A 39 -2.95 10.27 -8.57
N TYR A 40 -3.80 9.77 -7.66
CA TYR A 40 -4.05 8.34 -7.47
C TYR A 40 -4.71 7.68 -8.68
N GLU A 41 -5.73 8.34 -9.25
CA GLU A 41 -6.40 7.89 -10.46
C GLU A 41 -5.44 7.85 -11.66
N GLU A 42 -4.61 8.89 -11.83
CA GLU A 42 -3.60 8.96 -12.90
C GLU A 42 -2.54 7.87 -12.74
N TRP A 43 -2.07 7.63 -11.52
CA TRP A 43 -1.13 6.55 -11.23
C TRP A 43 -1.74 5.17 -11.48
N CYS A 44 -2.97 4.94 -11.03
CA CYS A 44 -3.70 3.70 -11.30
C CYS A 44 -3.89 3.48 -12.81
N ALA A 45 -4.23 4.53 -13.55
CA ALA A 45 -4.37 4.47 -15.00
C ALA A 45 -3.04 4.17 -15.71
N ALA A 46 -1.93 4.73 -15.23
CA ALA A 46 -0.59 4.47 -15.75
C ALA A 46 -0.11 3.03 -15.47
N MET A 47 -0.40 2.51 -14.27
CA MET A 47 -0.13 1.13 -13.86
C MET A 47 -1.09 0.10 -14.48
N GLY A 48 -2.22 0.54 -15.04
CA GLY A 48 -3.29 -0.35 -15.52
C GLY A 48 -4.00 -1.10 -14.39
N CYS A 49 -3.94 -0.56 -13.18
CA CYS A 49 -4.55 -1.13 -11.98
C CYS A 49 -5.84 -0.38 -11.61
N SER A 50 -6.78 -1.05 -10.94
CA SER A 50 -7.98 -0.38 -10.42
C SER A 50 -7.67 0.29 -9.08
N GLU A 51 -8.28 1.43 -8.77
CA GLU A 51 -8.10 2.16 -7.50
C GLU A 51 -8.23 1.31 -6.24
N LYS A 52 -9.07 0.28 -6.24
CA LYS A 52 -9.20 -0.65 -5.09
C LYS A 52 -8.10 -1.71 -4.99
N LYS A 53 -7.43 -2.01 -6.10
CA LYS A 53 -6.41 -3.06 -6.19
C LYS A 53 -5.00 -2.50 -6.37
N GLY A 54 -4.85 -1.28 -6.88
CA GLY A 54 -3.55 -0.65 -7.14
C GLY A 54 -2.74 -0.55 -5.85
N PHE A 55 -3.33 0.05 -4.81
CA PHE A 55 -2.69 0.10 -3.49
C PHE A 55 -2.41 -1.28 -2.90
N GLY A 56 -3.32 -2.24 -3.03
CA GLY A 56 -3.10 -3.60 -2.51
C GLY A 56 -1.98 -4.36 -3.24
N VAL A 57 -1.88 -4.21 -4.56
CA VAL A 57 -0.80 -4.80 -5.37
C VAL A 57 0.53 -4.15 -5.01
N PHE A 58 0.57 -2.81 -4.91
CA PHE A 58 1.76 -2.09 -4.48
C PHE A 58 2.17 -2.45 -3.06
N TYR A 59 1.20 -2.58 -2.15
CA TYR A 59 1.42 -3.04 -0.78
C TYR A 59 2.14 -4.38 -0.81
N GLN A 60 1.54 -5.40 -1.44
CA GLN A 60 2.14 -6.74 -1.54
C GLN A 60 3.54 -6.71 -2.17
N GLU A 61 3.72 -6.07 -3.33
CA GLU A 61 5.03 -5.95 -4.00
C GLU A 61 6.07 -5.24 -3.12
N TYR A 62 5.67 -4.19 -2.40
CA TYR A 62 6.55 -3.42 -1.53
C TYR A 62 7.02 -4.25 -0.34
N ILE A 63 6.13 -5.02 0.30
CA ILE A 63 6.53 -5.88 1.40
C ILE A 63 7.27 -7.13 0.89
N GLU A 64 6.80 -7.80 -0.16
CA GLU A 64 7.49 -8.97 -0.74
C GLU A 64 8.89 -8.63 -1.27
N GLY A 65 9.08 -7.42 -1.81
CA GLY A 65 10.36 -6.93 -2.30
C GLY A 65 11.36 -6.56 -1.21
N ASP A 66 10.88 -6.20 -0.01
CA ASP A 66 11.72 -5.78 1.12
C ASP A 66 11.48 -6.69 2.34
N ASP A 67 12.09 -7.89 2.28
CA ASP A 67 11.97 -8.91 3.33
C ASP A 67 12.45 -8.39 4.71
N SER A 68 13.32 -7.37 4.72
CA SER A 68 13.81 -6.70 5.94
C SER A 68 12.78 -5.76 6.57
N ILE A 69 11.93 -5.11 5.77
CA ILE A 69 10.78 -4.34 6.25
C ILE A 69 9.78 -5.30 6.91
N TRP A 70 9.51 -6.47 6.32
CA TRP A 70 8.65 -7.49 6.95
C TRP A 70 9.19 -7.98 8.30
N ASP A 71 10.50 -8.23 8.43
CA ASP A 71 11.08 -8.69 9.71
C ASP A 71 10.84 -7.66 10.83
N SER A 72 10.92 -6.37 10.48
CA SER A 72 10.69 -5.28 11.42
C SER A 72 9.20 -4.97 11.64
N ILE A 73 8.34 -5.13 10.63
CA ILE A 73 6.91 -4.84 10.71
C ILE A 73 6.15 -6.05 11.26
N PHE A 74 6.50 -7.28 10.94
CA PHE A 74 5.88 -8.51 11.43
C PHE A 74 6.97 -9.45 11.99
N PRO A 75 7.39 -9.25 13.24
CA PRO A 75 8.39 -10.09 13.91
C PRO A 75 7.90 -11.52 14.19
N ASN A 76 6.71 -11.89 13.70
CA ASN A 76 6.09 -13.20 13.86
C ASN A 76 5.42 -13.63 12.54
N LYS A 77 6.21 -13.75 11.47
CA LYS A 77 5.77 -14.31 10.18
C LYS A 77 5.38 -15.80 10.28
N GLU A 78 5.76 -16.49 11.35
CA GLU A 78 5.57 -17.95 11.54
C GLU A 78 4.12 -18.41 11.75
N GLU A 79 3.14 -17.51 11.95
CA GLU A 79 1.73 -17.92 12.17
C GLU A 79 0.86 -17.94 10.89
N TYR A 80 1.37 -17.54 9.71
CA TYR A 80 0.57 -17.43 8.47
C TYR A 80 1.03 -18.34 7.31
N ASP A 81 1.84 -19.37 7.58
CA ASP A 81 2.15 -20.46 6.62
C ASP A 81 1.29 -21.71 6.90
N GLY A 82 0.18 -21.55 7.62
CA GLY A 82 -0.70 -22.62 8.11
C GLY A 82 -2.06 -22.69 7.43
N TYR A 83 -2.13 -22.68 6.10
CA TYR A 83 -3.29 -23.21 5.37
C TYR A 83 -2.85 -24.34 4.44
N ASP A 84 -2.43 -25.44 5.06
CA ASP A 84 -2.46 -26.78 4.45
C ASP A 84 -3.91 -27.29 4.53
N SER A 85 -4.53 -27.52 3.38
CA SER A 85 -5.74 -28.35 3.23
C SER A 85 -5.59 -29.23 2.01
#